data_AF-A0A1J3CG59-F1
#
_entry.id   AF-A0A1J3CG59-F1
#
_cell.length_a   1.000
_cell.length_b   1.000
_cell.length_c   1.000
_cell.angle_alpha   90.00
_cell.angle_beta   90.00
_cell.angle_gamma   90.00
#
_symmetry.space_group_name_H-M   'P 1'
#
loop_
_entity.id
_entity.type
_entity.pdbx_description
1 polymer ?
#
loop_
_entity_poly.entity_id
_entity_poly.type
_entity_poly.pdbx_seq_one_letter_code
_entity_poly.pdbx_strand_id
1 'polypeptide(L)'
;LAELDTWRPKSDKLWKRGQPLTPLMDMLSPSLKILLLSDIQRLVELPSSFQNLNKLKYLSITDCINLETLPNGINLKSLDSLDLSRCTRLRSFPD
;
A
#
# COMPACT_ATOMS: atom_id res chain seq x y z
N LEU A 1 -15.29 6.74 19.37
CA LEU A 1 -15.58 6.73 17.91
C LEU A 1 -14.62 5.75 17.29
N ALA A 2 -15.20 4.63 16.84
CA ALA A 2 -14.65 3.36 16.37
C ALA A 2 -13.13 3.24 16.24
N GLU A 3 -12.59 2.21 16.90
CA GLU A 3 -11.30 1.57 16.60
C GLU A 3 -11.17 1.44 15.08
N LEU A 4 -10.40 2.35 14.50
CA LEU A 4 -9.91 2.19 13.15
C LEU A 4 -8.95 1.01 13.23
N ASP A 5 -9.26 -0.08 12.53
CA ASP A 5 -8.34 -1.18 12.28
C ASP A 5 -7.10 -0.62 11.53
N THR A 6 -6.22 0.05 12.26
CA THR A 6 -5.01 0.68 11.75
C THR A 6 -3.97 -0.39 11.62
N TRP A 7 -3.96 -1.07 10.48
CA TRP A 7 -2.87 -1.97 10.16
C TRP A 7 -1.64 -1.14 9.76
N ARG A 8 -0.66 -1.06 10.67
CA ARG A 8 0.62 -0.36 10.50
C ARG A 8 1.78 -1.31 10.81
N PRO A 9 2.35 -2.02 9.82
CA PRO A 9 3.52 -2.86 10.04
C PRO A 9 4.78 -2.00 10.31
N LYS A 10 5.56 -2.33 11.34
CA LYS A 10 6.93 -1.78 11.51
C LYS A 10 7.88 -2.51 10.55
N SER A 11 8.60 -1.75 9.74
CA SER A 11 9.33 -2.17 8.53
C SER A 11 10.58 -3.03 8.79
N ASP A 12 11.19 -2.97 9.97
CA ASP A 12 12.56 -3.45 10.18
C ASP A 12 12.72 -4.99 10.12
N LYS A 13 11.64 -5.75 10.34
CA LYS A 13 11.69 -7.23 10.43
C LYS A 13 10.97 -7.97 9.31
N LEU A 14 9.96 -7.36 8.69
CA LEU A 14 9.09 -8.04 7.71
C LEU A 14 9.68 -8.03 6.30
N TRP A 15 10.54 -7.06 5.96
CA TRP A 15 11.08 -6.86 4.62
C TRP A 15 12.54 -7.32 4.47
N LYS A 16 12.89 -8.46 5.08
CA LYS A 16 14.23 -9.07 4.94
C LYS A 16 14.48 -9.53 3.49
N ARG A 17 15.77 -9.55 3.10
CA ARG A 17 16.29 -9.71 1.73
C ARG A 17 15.46 -10.65 0.84
N GLY A 18 14.86 -10.09 -0.21
CA GLY A 18 14.40 -10.82 -1.39
C GLY A 18 13.02 -11.45 -1.32
N GLN A 19 12.24 -11.24 -0.25
CA GLN A 19 10.86 -11.76 -0.21
C GLN A 19 9.89 -10.79 -0.89
N PRO A 20 9.01 -11.28 -1.78
CA PRO A 20 7.98 -10.46 -2.40
C PRO A 20 6.94 -10.03 -1.35
N LEU A 21 6.24 -8.92 -1.57
CA LEU A 21 5.14 -8.44 -0.72
C LEU A 21 3.94 -9.40 -0.63
N THR A 22 3.97 -10.51 -1.37
CA THR A 22 2.89 -11.47 -1.51
C THR A 22 2.34 -12.05 -0.19
N PRO A 23 3.15 -12.40 0.82
CA PRO A 23 2.65 -12.94 2.08
C PRO A 23 1.80 -11.95 2.88
N LEU A 24 1.93 -10.65 2.61
CA LEU A 24 1.10 -9.61 3.21
C LEU A 24 -0.36 -9.69 2.74
N MET A 25 -0.57 -10.20 1.52
CA MET A 25 -1.86 -10.18 0.82
C MET A 25 -2.87 -11.14 1.44
N ASP A 26 -2.42 -12.23 2.07
CA ASP A 26 -3.28 -13.18 2.78
C ASP A 26 -3.83 -12.60 4.10
N MET A 27 -3.25 -11.50 4.60
CA MET A 27 -3.71 -10.82 5.82
C MET A 27 -4.65 -9.64 5.55
N LEU A 28 -4.77 -9.15 4.32
CA LEU A 28 -5.56 -7.95 4.03
C LEU A 28 -7.03 -8.31 3.79
N SER A 29 -7.91 -7.82 4.66
CA SER A 29 -9.36 -7.99 4.51
C SER A 29 -9.91 -7.14 3.35
N PRO A 30 -10.85 -7.65 2.53
CA PRO A 30 -11.59 -6.84 1.54
C PRO A 30 -12.41 -5.70 2.16
N SER A 31 -12.64 -5.75 3.49
CA SER A 31 -13.32 -4.68 4.23
C SER A 31 -12.39 -3.55 4.69
N LEU A 32 -11.08 -3.65 4.42
CA LEU A 32 -10.09 -2.66 4.84
C LEU A 32 -10.44 -1.27 4.31
N LYS A 33 -10.44 -0.29 5.19
CA LYS A 33 -10.72 1.12 4.87
C LYS A 33 -9.49 2.00 4.89
N ILE A 34 -8.47 1.62 5.65
CA ILE A 34 -7.26 2.42 5.84
C ILE A 34 -6.06 1.51 5.63
N LEU A 35 -5.12 1.95 4.79
CA LEU A 35 -3.86 1.27 4.58
C LEU A 35 -2.71 2.27 4.69
N LEU A 36 -1.80 2.00 5.63
CA LEU A 36 -0.64 2.83 5.90
C LEU A 36 0.63 2.00 5.69
N LEU A 37 1.41 2.37 4.68
CA LEU A 37 2.72 1.81 4.37
C LEU A 37 3.74 2.94 4.52
N SER A 38 4.83 2.69 5.25
CA SER A 38 5.89 3.68 5.41
C SER A 38 7.25 3.01 5.43
N ASP A 39 8.24 3.62 4.80
CA ASP A 39 9.65 3.20 4.85
C ASP A 39 9.87 1.75 4.37
N ILE A 40 9.23 1.38 3.25
CA ILE A 40 9.43 0.09 2.60
C ILE A 40 10.38 0.26 1.43
N GLN A 41 11.68 0.26 1.73
CA GLN A 41 12.75 0.48 0.76
C GLN A 41 12.77 -0.57 -0.39
N ARG A 42 12.12 -1.72 -0.23
CA ARG A 42 12.05 -2.76 -1.27
C ARG A 42 10.79 -2.70 -2.14
N LEU A 43 9.85 -1.82 -1.81
CA LEU A 43 8.59 -1.72 -2.51
C LEU A 43 8.85 -1.05 -3.87
N VAL A 44 8.67 -1.79 -4.96
CA VAL A 44 8.80 -1.28 -6.34
C VAL A 44 7.43 -1.11 -6.99
N GLU A 45 6.53 -2.05 -6.77
CA GLU A 45 5.10 -1.94 -7.07
C GLU A 45 4.28 -2.48 -5.90
N LEU A 46 3.04 -2.03 -5.73
CA LEU A 46 2.10 -2.77 -4.89
C LEU A 46 1.60 -3.98 -5.67
N PRO A 47 1.33 -5.10 -4.98
CA PRO A 47 0.93 -6.30 -5.66
C PRO A 47 -0.56 -6.25 -6.08
N SER A 48 -0.93 -7.00 -7.11
CA SER A 48 -2.21 -6.88 -7.82
C SER A 48 -3.47 -7.11 -6.96
N SER A 49 -3.41 -7.85 -5.84
CA SER A 49 -4.59 -8.03 -4.97
C SER A 49 -5.09 -6.75 -4.32
N PHE A 50 -4.31 -5.65 -4.36
CA PHE A 50 -4.78 -4.34 -3.92
C PHE A 50 -5.99 -3.86 -4.74
N GLN A 51 -6.18 -4.41 -5.95
CA GLN A 51 -7.39 -4.24 -6.76
C GLN A 51 -8.66 -4.68 -5.99
N ASN A 52 -8.54 -5.62 -5.05
CA ASN A 52 -9.68 -6.18 -4.31
C ASN A 52 -10.07 -5.34 -3.08
N LEU A 53 -9.30 -4.30 -2.73
CA LEU A 53 -9.56 -3.42 -1.59
C LEU A 53 -10.63 -2.37 -1.92
N ASN A 54 -11.82 -2.84 -2.31
CA ASN A 54 -12.90 -2.01 -2.84
C ASN A 54 -13.48 -1.00 -1.85
N LYS A 55 -13.27 -1.21 -0.54
CA LYS A 55 -13.74 -0.32 0.53
C LYS A 55 -12.65 0.61 1.06
N LEU A 56 -11.47 0.64 0.42
CA LEU A 56 -10.37 1.48 0.86
C LEU A 56 -10.75 2.95 0.71
N LYS A 57 -10.64 3.68 1.81
CA LYS A 57 -10.93 5.11 1.92
C LYS A 57 -9.68 5.96 2.08
N TYR A 58 -8.65 5.42 2.71
CA TYR A 58 -7.40 6.13 2.98
C TYR A 58 -6.22 5.25 2.61
N LEU A 59 -5.38 5.73 1.69
CA LEU A 59 -4.13 5.07 1.33
C LEU A 59 -2.97 6.04 1.58
N SER A 60 -2.06 5.67 2.48
CA SER A 60 -0.82 6.40 2.71
C SER A 60 0.35 5.48 2.46
N ILE A 61 1.22 5.85 1.52
CA ILE A 61 2.48 5.17 1.22
C ILE A 61 3.58 6.23 1.27
N THR A 62 4.28 6.32 2.39
CA THR A 62 5.32 7.34 2.57
C THR A 62 6.71 6.72 2.61
N ASP A 63 7.73 7.50 2.25
CA ASP A 63 9.14 7.10 2.40
C ASP A 63 9.53 5.80 1.65
N CYS A 64 8.69 5.34 0.73
CA CYS A 64 8.95 4.18 -0.13
C CYS A 64 9.66 4.64 -1.39
N ILE A 65 10.94 5.00 -1.27
CA ILE A 65 11.70 5.70 -2.31
C ILE A 65 11.87 4.91 -3.61
N ASN A 66 11.70 3.58 -3.56
CA ASN A 66 11.85 2.69 -4.71
C ASN A 66 10.51 2.35 -5.39
N LEU A 67 9.38 2.87 -4.89
CA LEU A 67 8.08 2.66 -5.51
C LEU A 67 8.07 3.38 -6.87
N GLU A 68 7.86 2.65 -7.95
CA GLU A 68 7.89 3.16 -9.33
C GLU A 68 6.48 3.36 -9.90
N THR A 69 5.54 2.47 -9.53
CA THR A 69 4.15 2.51 -9.99
C THR A 69 3.20 1.88 -8.97
N LEU A 70 1.90 2.18 -9.12
CA LEU A 70 0.83 1.41 -8.48
C LEU A 70 0.36 0.30 -9.43
N PRO A 71 -0.26 -0.80 -8.93
CA PRO A 71 -0.74 -1.89 -9.76
C PRO A 71 -1.89 -1.41 -10.63
N ASN A 72 -1.89 -1.85 -11.89
CA ASN A 72 -2.97 -1.57 -12.83
C ASN A 72 -4.31 -2.01 -12.22
N GLY A 73 -5.36 -1.20 -12.38
CA GLY A 73 -6.70 -1.52 -11.86
C GLY A 73 -6.87 -1.39 -10.34
N ILE A 74 -5.89 -0.83 -9.62
CA ILE A 74 -6.09 -0.46 -8.20
C ILE A 74 -7.34 0.43 -8.08
N ASN A 75 -8.24 0.05 -7.17
CA ASN A 75 -9.51 0.77 -7.03
C ASN A 75 -9.32 2.06 -6.22
N LEU A 76 -8.90 3.14 -6.90
CA LEU A 76 -8.80 4.47 -6.29
C LEU A 76 -10.14 5.22 -6.27
N LYS A 77 -11.19 4.68 -6.92
CA LYS A 77 -12.50 5.36 -7.03
C LYS A 77 -13.20 5.49 -5.68
N SER A 78 -12.92 4.59 -4.75
CA SER A 78 -13.49 4.63 -3.41
C SER A 78 -12.66 5.47 -2.43
N LEU A 79 -11.45 5.91 -2.79
CA LEU A 79 -10.56 6.66 -1.90
C LEU A 79 -11.10 8.07 -1.64
N ASP A 80 -11.08 8.45 -0.36
CA ASP A 80 -11.31 9.81 0.10
C ASP A 80 -9.98 10.57 0.22
N SER A 81 -8.85 9.88 0.44
CA SER A 81 -7.52 10.49 0.56
C SER A 81 -6.39 9.55 0.13
N LEU A 82 -5.38 10.13 -0.54
CA LEU A 82 -4.17 9.47 -1.01
C LEU A 82 -2.94 10.30 -0.64
N ASP A 83 -1.99 9.69 0.06
CA ASP A 83 -0.69 10.28 0.38
C ASP A 83 0.43 9.38 -0.14
N LEU A 84 1.23 9.89 -1.07
CA LEU A 84 2.41 9.19 -1.63
C LEU A 84 3.71 9.95 -1.33
N SER A 85 3.73 10.73 -0.25
CA SER A 85 4.84 11.62 0.09
C SER A 85 6.17 10.88 0.19
N ARG A 86 7.23 11.48 -0.37
CA ARG A 86 8.60 10.91 -0.33
C ARG A 86 8.75 9.57 -1.08
N CYS A 87 7.80 9.16 -1.91
CA CYS A 87 7.97 8.13 -2.93
C CYS A 87 8.64 8.71 -4.18
N THR A 88 9.95 8.91 -4.13
CA THR A 88 10.70 9.72 -5.12
C THR A 88 10.87 9.09 -6.50
N ARG A 89 10.68 7.78 -6.63
CA ARG A 89 10.75 7.06 -7.91
C ARG A 89 9.39 6.84 -8.59
N LEU A 90 8.30 7.28 -7.97
CA LEU A 90 6.96 7.09 -8.52
C LEU A 90 6.81 7.94 -9.78
N ARG A 91 6.64 7.28 -10.94
CA ARG A 91 6.62 7.95 -12.25
C ARG A 91 5.30 7.83 -12.97
N SER A 92 4.49 6.83 -12.65
CA SER A 92 3.23 6.55 -13.31
C SER A 92 2.11 6.28 -12.31
N PHE A 93 0.93 6.81 -12.64
CA PHE A 93 -0.33 6.38 -12.05
C PHE A 93 -1.04 5.43 -13.02
N PRO A 94 -1.76 4.43 -12.50
CA PRO A 94 -2.59 3.55 -13.32
C PRO A 94 -3.80 4.32 -13.86
N ASP A 95 -4.24 3.92 -15.05
CA ASP A 95 -5.42 4.47 -15.74
C ASP A 95 -6.75 4.20 -15.00
#